data_AF-A0A080WLM2-F1
#
_entry.id   AF-A0A080WLM2-F1
#
_cell.length_a   1.000
_cell.length_b   1.000
_cell.length_c   1.000
_cell.angle_alpha   90.00
_cell.angle_beta   90.00
_cell.angle_gamma   90.00
#
_symmetry.space_group_name_H-M   'P 1'
#
loop_
_entity.id
_entity.type
_entity.pdbx_description
1 polymer ?
#
loop_
_entity_poly.entity_id
_entity_poly.type
_entity_poly.pdbx_seq_one_letter_code
_entity_poly.pdbx_strand_id
1 'polypeptide(L)'
;MFMGYEGQYIHYANAYNPSVETDRLVGPSFQITPGLDPSLRDLTIAMLKMATHYSAMEAFVEVQSRSEFGAVNHALCAAIRQLLKDYLIMVAQLETQYINNPNFTLHVMHLHTMPTSQTLAQLYSLGQELLKKNSLLAQDPDESIDDFDDVDNILEQLREGGELAPGSMSKKLCKGGNVLGLISQRLATFSGDPATGVLLQTLLREASRPYMAMLNEWLHHGGIRDPHAEFLVKEQKGIKRDKLEEDYTDEYWEKRYTIRDHEVPPQLDAVRDKVLLAGKYLNVVRECGGVDISKEVKDVPKTFDDPRFLDNINGAYAHANASLLHLLLTKNSLTTRFRSLKHYFFLDRSDFFSYFLELGASELRKPAKHVNEGKLQSLLDIVLRQPGSIAAQDPFKEDVKVRMNQMGLTKWLMRVVSVSGIDQDNPDGGIEKYQTPAPQSSENEKDIIGFDALELDYLVPFPLSLVISRKTVLRYQLVFRHLLSLRHLETLLVNSWQEHSKSTSWKHKSSDRKVELWKRRAWTLRAKMLVFVQQLLYFCTVEVMEPNWQILMNRVNGDGTEATEVTVNGTKQVNRTVDELMQDHVDFLDTCLKECMLTQGKLLKVK
;
A
#
# COMPACT_ATOMS: atom_id res chain seq x y z
N MET A 1 -28.32 -2.18 -48.09
CA MET A 1 -28.84 -2.59 -46.77
C MET A 1 -27.76 -3.15 -45.85
N PHE A 2 -27.12 -4.30 -46.15
CA PHE A 2 -26.13 -4.91 -45.24
C PHE A 2 -24.92 -4.03 -44.92
N MET A 3 -24.51 -3.16 -45.85
CA MET A 3 -23.47 -2.16 -45.60
C MET A 3 -23.99 -0.88 -44.92
N GLY A 4 -25.21 -0.88 -44.39
CA GLY A 4 -25.81 0.26 -43.70
C GLY A 4 -26.57 1.26 -44.58
N TYR A 5 -26.45 1.21 -45.92
CA TYR A 5 -27.13 2.14 -46.83
C TYR A 5 -28.57 1.72 -47.19
N GLU A 6 -29.41 2.72 -47.52
CA GLU A 6 -30.75 2.53 -48.10
C GLU A 6 -30.71 1.81 -49.46
N GLY A 7 -31.79 1.12 -49.79
CA GLY A 7 -31.97 0.39 -51.04
C GLY A 7 -33.21 0.89 -51.79
N GLN A 8 -33.49 0.29 -52.95
CA GLN A 8 -34.64 0.68 -53.78
C GLN A 8 -35.99 0.23 -53.20
N TYR A 9 -36.02 -0.84 -52.40
CA TYR A 9 -37.25 -1.42 -51.82
C TYR A 9 -37.29 -1.38 -50.29
N ILE A 10 -36.20 -0.94 -49.66
CA ILE A 10 -36.05 -0.91 -48.21
C ILE A 10 -35.38 0.42 -47.85
N HIS A 11 -36.08 1.22 -47.05
CA HIS A 11 -35.68 2.57 -46.66
C HIS A 11 -35.49 2.66 -45.14
N TYR A 12 -34.85 3.70 -44.64
CA TYR A 12 -34.86 3.96 -43.20
C TYR A 12 -36.28 4.30 -42.74
N ALA A 13 -36.61 3.92 -41.51
CA ALA A 13 -37.83 4.38 -40.88
C ALA A 13 -37.72 5.87 -40.56
N ASN A 14 -38.84 6.58 -40.63
CA ASN A 14 -38.92 8.03 -40.34
C ASN A 14 -38.43 8.43 -38.94
N ALA A 15 -38.30 7.47 -38.01
CA ALA A 15 -37.81 7.70 -36.65
C ALA A 15 -36.27 7.70 -36.54
N TYR A 16 -35.54 7.26 -37.57
CA TYR A 16 -34.09 7.20 -37.56
C TYR A 16 -33.49 8.37 -38.34
N ASN A 17 -32.68 9.20 -37.69
CA ASN A 17 -31.96 10.28 -38.36
C ASN A 17 -30.45 9.97 -38.41
N PRO A 18 -29.88 9.72 -39.61
CA PRO A 18 -28.44 9.47 -39.78
C PRO A 18 -27.52 10.61 -39.31
N SER A 19 -28.04 11.82 -39.10
CA SER A 19 -27.26 12.98 -38.66
C SER A 19 -27.09 13.07 -37.13
N VAL A 20 -27.89 12.35 -36.35
CA VAL A 20 -27.88 12.41 -34.88
C VAL A 20 -27.02 11.28 -34.32
N GLU A 21 -26.01 11.62 -33.51
CA GLU A 21 -25.06 10.63 -32.95
C GLU A 21 -25.75 9.56 -32.09
N THR A 22 -26.76 9.90 -31.28
CA THR A 22 -27.49 8.95 -30.44
C THR A 22 -28.26 7.93 -31.27
N ASP A 23 -28.88 8.36 -32.37
CA ASP A 23 -29.66 7.49 -33.23
C ASP A 23 -28.73 6.54 -33.99
N ARG A 24 -27.58 7.04 -34.46
CA ARG A 24 -26.52 6.21 -35.07
C ARG A 24 -26.04 5.10 -34.14
N LEU A 25 -25.95 5.36 -32.83
CA LEU A 25 -25.53 4.38 -31.82
C LEU A 25 -26.57 3.28 -31.57
N VAL A 26 -27.86 3.57 -31.70
CA VAL A 26 -28.94 2.56 -31.63
C VAL A 26 -29.04 1.77 -32.95
N GLY A 27 -28.73 2.43 -34.06
CA GLY A 27 -28.72 1.84 -35.39
C GLY A 27 -30.03 2.06 -36.17
N PRO A 28 -29.98 1.92 -37.50
CA PRO A 28 -31.12 2.17 -38.38
C PRO A 28 -32.22 1.13 -38.21
N SER A 29 -33.43 1.59 -37.93
CA SER A 29 -34.65 0.81 -38.17
C SER A 29 -35.05 0.89 -39.64
N PHE A 30 -35.36 -0.25 -40.27
CA PHE A 30 -35.67 -0.34 -41.70
C PHE A 30 -37.18 -0.55 -41.94
N GLN A 31 -37.72 0.10 -42.98
CA GLN A 31 -39.09 -0.11 -43.48
C GLN A 31 -39.05 -0.75 -44.86
N ILE A 32 -39.87 -1.79 -45.06
CA ILE A 32 -40.02 -2.51 -46.34
C ILE A 32 -41.23 -1.97 -47.09
N THR A 33 -41.11 -1.73 -48.39
CA THR A 33 -42.21 -1.27 -49.25
C THR A 33 -43.41 -2.23 -49.20
N PRO A 34 -44.65 -1.73 -49.07
CA PRO A 34 -45.85 -2.57 -49.03
C PRO A 34 -46.05 -3.31 -50.37
N GLY A 35 -46.40 -4.61 -50.29
CA GLY A 35 -46.62 -5.47 -51.46
C GLY A 35 -45.79 -6.75 -51.50
N LEU A 36 -44.85 -6.94 -50.57
CA LEU A 36 -44.06 -8.17 -50.45
C LEU A 36 -44.86 -9.30 -49.77
N ASP A 37 -44.71 -10.53 -50.30
CA ASP A 37 -45.25 -11.76 -49.74
C ASP A 37 -44.86 -11.94 -48.26
N PRO A 38 -45.76 -12.36 -47.36
CA PRO A 38 -45.47 -12.47 -45.93
C PRO A 38 -44.26 -13.36 -45.61
N SER A 39 -44.07 -14.46 -46.34
CA SER A 39 -42.95 -15.39 -46.09
C SER A 39 -41.58 -14.75 -46.38
N LEU A 40 -41.48 -14.01 -47.49
CA LEU A 40 -40.28 -13.28 -47.87
C LEU A 40 -40.06 -12.07 -46.96
N ARG A 41 -41.14 -11.43 -46.49
CA ARG A 41 -41.07 -10.33 -45.54
C ARG A 41 -40.45 -10.76 -44.23
N ASP A 42 -40.88 -11.87 -43.65
CA ASP A 42 -40.36 -12.35 -42.36
C ASP A 42 -38.87 -12.71 -42.44
N LEU A 43 -38.46 -13.36 -43.52
CA LEU A 43 -37.06 -13.71 -43.76
C LEU A 43 -36.19 -12.46 -44.00
N THR A 44 -36.74 -11.46 -44.70
CA THR A 44 -36.07 -10.16 -44.90
C THR A 44 -35.93 -9.40 -43.57
N ILE A 45 -36.96 -9.38 -42.72
CA ILE A 45 -36.91 -8.74 -41.40
C ILE A 45 -35.83 -9.37 -40.52
N ALA A 46 -35.74 -10.71 -40.49
CA ALA A 46 -34.70 -11.41 -39.74
C ALA A 46 -33.29 -10.99 -40.17
N MET A 47 -33.08 -10.88 -41.49
CA MET A 47 -31.81 -10.45 -42.07
C MET A 47 -31.51 -8.96 -41.86
N LEU A 48 -32.51 -8.09 -41.88
CA LEU A 48 -32.35 -6.65 -41.65
C LEU A 48 -31.82 -6.31 -40.26
N LYS A 49 -32.12 -7.13 -39.23
CA LYS A 49 -31.54 -6.96 -37.88
C LYS A 49 -30.01 -6.96 -37.91
N MET A 50 -29.42 -7.83 -38.73
CA MET A 50 -27.96 -7.89 -38.91
C MET A 50 -27.40 -6.57 -39.47
N ALA A 51 -28.11 -5.92 -40.40
CA ALA A 51 -27.72 -4.63 -40.94
C ALA A 51 -27.82 -3.50 -39.89
N THR A 52 -28.85 -3.53 -39.04
CA THR A 52 -28.98 -2.59 -37.91
C THR A 52 -27.82 -2.73 -36.94
N HIS A 53 -27.47 -3.97 -36.56
CA HIS A 53 -26.35 -4.24 -35.66
C HIS A 53 -25.01 -3.80 -36.27
N TYR A 54 -24.79 -4.03 -37.56
CA TYR A 54 -23.57 -3.57 -38.25
C TYR A 54 -23.42 -2.05 -38.20
N SER A 55 -24.44 -1.29 -38.60
CA SER A 55 -24.38 0.18 -38.61
C SER A 55 -24.24 0.79 -37.21
N ALA A 56 -24.90 0.21 -36.20
CA ALA A 56 -24.73 0.64 -34.82
C ALA A 56 -23.30 0.39 -34.30
N MET A 57 -22.69 -0.74 -34.66
CA MET A 57 -21.32 -1.07 -34.25
C MET A 57 -20.27 -0.23 -34.98
N GLU A 58 -20.52 0.17 -36.23
CA GLU A 58 -19.67 1.13 -36.93
C GLU A 58 -19.67 2.50 -36.22
N ALA A 59 -20.86 3.01 -35.87
CA ALA A 59 -20.99 4.25 -35.10
C ALA A 59 -20.36 4.13 -33.70
N PHE A 60 -20.54 2.99 -33.02
CA PHE A 60 -19.91 2.70 -31.73
C PHE A 60 -18.39 2.82 -31.80
N VAL A 61 -17.78 2.19 -32.80
CA VAL A 61 -16.32 2.24 -33.02
C VAL A 61 -15.85 3.67 -33.23
N GLU A 62 -16.57 4.49 -34.00
CA GLU A 62 -16.19 5.89 -34.24
C GLU A 62 -16.20 6.73 -32.95
N VAL A 63 -17.25 6.59 -32.13
CA VAL A 63 -17.40 7.36 -30.89
C VAL A 63 -16.40 6.90 -29.82
N GLN A 64 -16.26 5.59 -29.63
CA GLN A 64 -15.42 5.00 -28.59
C GLN A 64 -13.92 5.04 -28.93
N SER A 65 -13.55 5.32 -30.19
CA SER A 65 -12.16 5.58 -30.59
C SER A 65 -11.66 6.99 -30.23
N ARG A 66 -12.49 7.86 -29.64
CA ARG A 66 -12.06 9.17 -29.13
C ARG A 66 -11.05 9.00 -27.99
N SER A 67 -10.13 9.95 -27.82
CA SER A 67 -9.07 9.90 -26.81
C SER A 67 -9.57 9.86 -25.36
N GLU A 68 -10.83 10.18 -25.12
CA GLU A 68 -11.43 10.24 -23.79
C GLU A 68 -11.65 8.86 -23.17
N PHE A 69 -11.84 7.81 -23.98
CA PHE A 69 -12.21 6.47 -23.53
C PHE A 69 -11.03 5.53 -23.24
N GLY A 70 -9.81 6.00 -23.45
CA GLY A 70 -8.57 5.32 -23.06
C GLY A 70 -8.15 4.13 -23.94
N ALA A 71 -6.99 3.56 -23.61
CA ALA A 71 -6.24 2.66 -24.48
C ALA A 71 -6.86 1.26 -24.56
N VAL A 72 -7.42 0.75 -23.45
CA VAL A 72 -8.12 -0.54 -23.43
C VAL A 72 -9.31 -0.54 -24.38
N ASN A 73 -10.09 0.55 -24.37
CA ASN A 73 -11.25 0.68 -25.24
C ASN A 73 -10.85 0.88 -26.71
N HIS A 74 -9.74 1.57 -26.99
CA HIS A 74 -9.21 1.66 -28.35
C HIS A 74 -8.80 0.31 -28.91
N ALA A 75 -8.18 -0.56 -28.08
CA ALA A 75 -7.86 -1.92 -28.46
C ALA A 75 -9.11 -2.76 -28.70
N LEU A 76 -10.14 -2.62 -27.87
CA LEU A 76 -11.45 -3.24 -28.09
C LEU A 76 -12.06 -2.78 -29.43
N CYS A 77 -12.05 -1.48 -29.71
CA CYS A 77 -12.54 -0.92 -30.98
C CYS A 77 -11.73 -1.42 -32.18
N ALA A 78 -10.43 -1.67 -32.03
CA ALA A 78 -9.61 -2.27 -33.08
C ALA A 78 -10.00 -3.73 -33.35
N ALA A 79 -10.28 -4.51 -32.31
CA ALA A 79 -10.76 -5.89 -32.44
C ALA A 79 -12.15 -5.95 -33.09
N ILE A 80 -13.07 -5.08 -32.67
CA ILE A 80 -14.40 -4.97 -33.28
C ILE A 80 -14.29 -4.57 -34.76
N ARG A 81 -13.42 -3.62 -35.11
CA ARG A 81 -13.16 -3.24 -36.51
C ARG A 81 -12.70 -4.41 -37.38
N GLN A 82 -11.85 -5.28 -36.83
CA GLN A 82 -11.41 -6.47 -37.56
C GLN A 82 -12.60 -7.42 -37.84
N LEU A 83 -13.49 -7.63 -36.86
CA LEU A 83 -14.69 -8.45 -37.04
C LEU A 83 -15.69 -7.82 -38.02
N LEU A 84 -15.85 -6.49 -38.00
CA LEU A 84 -16.68 -5.76 -38.97
C LEU A 84 -16.11 -5.85 -40.39
N LYS A 85 -14.79 -5.92 -40.54
CA LYS A 85 -14.14 -6.16 -41.84
C LYS A 85 -14.42 -7.56 -42.37
N ASP A 86 -14.39 -8.58 -41.51
CA ASP A 86 -14.73 -9.95 -41.88
C ASP A 86 -16.20 -10.06 -42.32
N TYR A 87 -17.10 -9.31 -41.69
CA TYR A 87 -18.49 -9.15 -42.15
C TYR A 87 -18.58 -8.57 -43.57
N LEU A 88 -17.83 -7.52 -43.89
CA LEU A 88 -17.82 -6.94 -45.24
C LEU A 88 -17.28 -7.94 -46.29
N ILE A 89 -16.28 -8.74 -45.93
CA ILE A 89 -15.77 -9.80 -46.80
C ILE A 89 -16.85 -10.84 -47.08
N MET A 90 -17.61 -11.26 -46.06
CA MET A 90 -18.75 -12.15 -46.24
C MET A 90 -19.81 -11.55 -47.18
N VAL A 91 -20.13 -10.25 -47.03
CA VAL A 91 -21.08 -9.57 -47.92
C VAL A 91 -20.60 -9.60 -49.39
N ALA A 92 -19.32 -9.32 -49.63
CA ALA A 92 -18.73 -9.40 -50.98
C ALA A 92 -18.74 -10.84 -51.55
N GLN A 93 -18.53 -11.85 -50.71
CA GLN A 93 -18.64 -13.25 -51.11
C GLN A 93 -20.09 -13.61 -51.48
N LEU A 94 -21.09 -13.12 -50.74
CA LEU A 94 -22.51 -13.32 -51.06
C LEU A 94 -22.90 -12.66 -52.38
N GLU A 95 -22.38 -11.46 -52.66
CA GLU A 95 -22.58 -10.79 -53.95
C GLU A 95 -21.99 -11.61 -55.11
N THR A 96 -20.79 -12.15 -54.91
CA THR A 96 -20.14 -13.02 -55.90
C THR A 96 -20.94 -14.31 -56.15
N GLN A 97 -21.53 -14.89 -55.10
CA GLN A 97 -22.40 -16.07 -55.20
C GLN A 97 -23.70 -15.75 -55.92
N TYR A 98 -24.30 -14.59 -55.67
CA TYR A 98 -25.50 -14.13 -56.36
C TYR A 98 -25.29 -13.96 -57.86
N ILE A 99 -24.15 -13.38 -58.27
CA ILE A 99 -23.84 -13.12 -59.69
C ILE A 99 -23.54 -14.43 -60.44
N ASN A 100 -22.79 -15.34 -59.82
CA ASN A 100 -22.27 -16.52 -60.51
C ASN A 100 -23.15 -17.77 -60.40
N ASN A 101 -24.03 -17.86 -59.41
CA ASN A 101 -24.84 -19.04 -59.15
C ASN A 101 -26.33 -18.79 -59.44
N PRO A 102 -26.91 -19.39 -60.50
CA PRO A 102 -28.32 -19.21 -60.83
C PRO A 102 -29.28 -19.85 -59.81
N ASN A 103 -28.79 -20.75 -58.95
CA ASN A 103 -29.58 -21.40 -57.90
C ASN A 103 -29.51 -20.66 -56.54
N PHE A 104 -28.91 -19.47 -56.48
CA PHE A 104 -28.81 -18.70 -55.25
C PHE A 104 -30.17 -18.10 -54.88
N THR A 105 -30.80 -18.65 -53.83
CA THR A 105 -32.09 -18.19 -53.33
C THR A 105 -31.93 -17.35 -52.06
N LEU A 106 -32.95 -16.57 -51.73
CA LEU A 106 -32.98 -15.78 -50.50
C LEU A 106 -32.86 -16.65 -49.23
N HIS A 107 -33.35 -17.89 -49.28
CA HIS A 107 -33.19 -18.85 -48.19
C HIS A 107 -31.74 -19.32 -48.02
N VAL A 108 -31.03 -19.58 -49.11
CA VAL A 108 -29.59 -19.92 -49.09
C VAL A 108 -28.79 -18.75 -48.54
N MET A 109 -29.13 -17.52 -48.95
CA MET A 109 -28.53 -16.30 -48.39
C MET A 109 -28.74 -16.22 -46.87
N HIS A 110 -29.96 -16.45 -46.40
CA HIS A 110 -30.28 -16.45 -44.97
C HIS A 110 -29.41 -17.47 -44.20
N LEU A 111 -29.32 -18.71 -44.68
CA LEU A 111 -28.52 -19.76 -44.07
C LEU A 111 -27.04 -19.38 -43.93
N HIS A 112 -26.45 -18.77 -44.97
CA HIS A 112 -25.06 -18.30 -44.91
C HIS A 112 -24.87 -17.12 -43.95
N THR A 113 -25.89 -16.29 -43.74
CA THR A 113 -25.82 -15.12 -42.83
C THR A 113 -26.10 -15.44 -41.36
N MET A 114 -26.75 -16.56 -41.05
CA MET A 114 -27.12 -16.95 -39.68
C MET A 114 -25.98 -16.91 -38.65
N PRO A 115 -24.80 -17.53 -38.87
CA PRO A 115 -23.73 -17.52 -37.87
C PRO A 115 -23.20 -16.11 -37.61
N THR A 116 -23.05 -15.30 -38.67
CA THR A 116 -22.57 -13.92 -38.55
C THR A 116 -23.62 -13.00 -37.93
N SER A 117 -24.91 -13.30 -38.11
CA SER A 117 -25.99 -12.58 -37.43
C SER A 117 -25.93 -12.77 -35.92
N GLN A 118 -25.58 -13.97 -35.44
CA GLN A 118 -25.47 -14.26 -34.01
C GLN A 118 -24.26 -13.54 -33.41
N THR A 119 -23.10 -13.59 -34.06
CA THR A 119 -21.89 -12.90 -33.57
C THR A 119 -22.08 -11.38 -33.53
N LEU A 120 -22.70 -10.78 -34.57
CA LEU A 120 -23.02 -9.36 -34.59
C LEU A 120 -24.06 -8.96 -33.53
N ALA A 121 -25.04 -9.82 -33.24
CA ALA A 121 -26.02 -9.56 -32.18
C ALA A 121 -25.35 -9.52 -30.79
N GLN A 122 -24.40 -10.42 -30.53
CA GLN A 122 -23.65 -10.41 -29.28
C GLN A 122 -22.72 -9.20 -29.15
N LEU A 123 -22.03 -8.82 -30.24
CA LEU A 123 -21.24 -7.58 -30.30
C LEU A 123 -22.12 -6.35 -30.05
N TYR A 124 -23.29 -6.29 -30.69
CA TYR A 124 -24.24 -5.21 -30.51
C TYR A 124 -24.70 -5.12 -29.05
N SER A 125 -25.09 -6.23 -28.44
CA SER A 125 -25.48 -6.28 -27.03
C SER A 125 -24.37 -5.77 -26.10
N LEU A 126 -23.12 -6.20 -26.31
CA LEU A 126 -21.95 -5.73 -25.56
C LEU A 126 -21.74 -4.22 -25.74
N GLY A 127 -21.82 -3.73 -26.98
CA GLY A 127 -21.66 -2.31 -27.30
C GLY A 127 -22.75 -1.44 -26.65
N GLN A 128 -24.01 -1.89 -26.69
CA GLN A 128 -25.12 -1.19 -26.05
C GLN A 128 -24.96 -1.12 -24.52
N GLU A 129 -24.52 -2.19 -23.87
CA GLU A 129 -24.25 -2.15 -22.43
C GLU A 129 -23.11 -1.21 -22.07
N LEU A 130 -22.04 -1.19 -22.87
CA LEU A 130 -20.93 -0.26 -22.66
C LEU A 130 -21.39 1.20 -22.85
N LEU A 131 -22.27 1.46 -23.81
CA LEU A 131 -22.87 2.78 -24.02
C LEU A 131 -23.83 3.20 -22.90
N LYS A 132 -24.65 2.26 -22.39
CA LYS A 132 -25.53 2.47 -21.22
C LYS A 132 -24.72 2.82 -19.97
N LYS A 133 -23.64 2.06 -19.70
CA LYS A 133 -22.76 2.33 -18.56
C LYS A 133 -21.99 3.66 -18.68
N ASN A 134 -21.73 4.13 -19.91
CA ASN A 134 -21.14 5.44 -20.16
C ASN A 134 -22.14 6.62 -20.09
N SER A 135 -23.41 6.36 -19.76
CA SER A 135 -24.51 7.34 -19.79
C SER A 135 -24.68 8.05 -21.15
N LEU A 136 -24.23 7.41 -22.24
CA LEU A 136 -24.33 7.95 -23.60
C LEU A 136 -25.66 7.57 -24.27
N LEU A 137 -26.37 6.60 -23.70
CA LEU A 137 -27.76 6.26 -24.02
C LEU A 137 -28.61 6.61 -22.79
N ALA A 138 -29.76 7.23 -23.02
CA ALA A 138 -30.70 7.56 -21.95
C ALA A 138 -31.05 6.30 -21.14
N GLN A 139 -31.03 6.41 -19.81
CA GLN A 139 -31.65 5.41 -18.94
C GLN A 139 -33.15 5.40 -19.26
N ASP A 140 -33.72 4.21 -19.48
CA ASP A 140 -35.18 4.07 -19.52
C ASP A 140 -35.74 4.59 -18.19
N PRO A 141 -36.71 5.52 -18.18
CA PRO A 141 -37.18 6.15 -16.94
C PRO A 141 -37.84 5.17 -15.95
N ASP A 142 -38.16 3.94 -16.38
CA ASP A 142 -38.90 2.95 -15.58
C ASP A 142 -38.03 2.10 -14.62
N GLU A 143 -36.70 2.23 -14.61
CA GLU A 143 -35.82 1.50 -13.67
C GLU A 143 -35.32 2.36 -12.47
N SER A 144 -35.82 3.59 -12.31
CA SER A 144 -35.23 4.61 -11.42
C SER A 144 -35.82 4.71 -9.99
N ILE A 145 -36.20 3.59 -9.35
CA ILE A 145 -36.75 3.63 -7.98
C ILE A 145 -35.82 3.06 -6.89
N ASP A 146 -34.74 2.34 -7.22
CA ASP A 146 -33.93 1.62 -6.20
C ASP A 146 -32.47 2.09 -6.00
N ASP A 147 -32.05 3.25 -6.53
CA ASP A 147 -30.68 3.75 -6.34
C ASP A 147 -30.50 4.50 -5.00
N PHE A 148 -30.37 3.72 -3.91
CA PHE A 148 -29.84 4.21 -2.62
C PHE A 148 -28.32 4.51 -2.67
N ASP A 149 -27.63 4.09 -3.73
CA ASP A 149 -26.18 4.25 -3.93
C ASP A 149 -25.72 5.70 -4.23
N ASP A 150 -26.66 6.60 -4.54
CA ASP A 150 -26.37 8.02 -4.76
C ASP A 150 -26.11 8.77 -3.44
N VAL A 151 -26.69 8.32 -2.32
CA VAL A 151 -26.50 8.97 -1.02
C VAL A 151 -25.10 8.69 -0.46
N ASP A 152 -24.59 7.47 -0.65
CA ASP A 152 -23.25 7.07 -0.20
C ASP A 152 -22.15 7.75 -1.04
N ASN A 153 -22.34 7.89 -2.35
CA ASN A 153 -21.44 8.67 -3.22
C ASN A 153 -21.37 10.15 -2.83
N ILE A 154 -22.51 10.74 -2.44
CA ILE A 154 -22.57 12.13 -1.98
C ILE A 154 -21.86 12.28 -0.63
N LEU A 155 -22.01 11.31 0.28
CA LEU A 155 -21.32 11.28 1.57
C LEU A 155 -19.80 11.11 1.41
N GLU A 156 -19.36 10.33 0.44
CA GLU A 156 -17.93 10.09 0.18
C GLU A 156 -17.25 11.32 -0.47
N GLN A 157 -17.93 12.03 -1.38
CA GLN A 157 -17.44 13.31 -1.93
C GLN A 157 -17.41 14.44 -0.89
N LEU A 158 -18.33 14.45 0.07
CA LEU A 158 -18.31 15.39 1.19
C LEU A 158 -17.17 15.10 2.17
N ARG A 159 -16.75 13.82 2.29
CA ARG A 159 -15.63 13.40 3.14
C ARG A 159 -14.26 13.80 2.56
N GLU A 160 -14.14 13.90 1.24
CA GLU A 160 -12.90 14.30 0.54
C GLU A 160 -12.74 15.83 0.32
N GLY A 161 -13.70 16.65 0.75
CA GLY A 161 -13.53 18.12 0.79
C GLY A 161 -13.63 18.84 -0.56
N GLY A 162 -14.38 18.30 -1.53
CA GLY A 162 -14.61 18.94 -2.83
C GLY A 162 -15.63 20.09 -2.77
N GLU A 163 -15.31 21.25 -3.36
CA GLU A 163 -16.25 22.37 -3.54
C GLU A 163 -17.39 22.00 -4.50
N LEU A 164 -18.64 22.16 -4.04
CA LEU A 164 -19.85 21.93 -4.81
C LEU A 164 -20.06 23.04 -5.86
N ALA A 165 -19.59 22.83 -7.08
CA ALA A 165 -20.05 23.58 -8.25
C ALA A 165 -21.24 22.83 -8.90
N PRO A 166 -22.40 23.48 -9.10
CA PRO A 166 -23.54 22.84 -9.74
C PRO A 166 -23.24 22.65 -11.23
N GLY A 167 -22.89 21.41 -11.61
CA GLY A 167 -22.59 21.04 -13.00
C GLY A 167 -21.40 20.11 -13.21
N SER A 168 -20.62 19.78 -12.17
CA SER A 168 -19.48 18.86 -12.27
C SER A 168 -19.80 17.45 -11.77
N MET A 169 -20.86 16.83 -12.29
CA MET A 169 -20.94 15.36 -12.29
C MET A 169 -19.89 14.90 -13.30
N SER A 170 -18.73 14.42 -12.84
CA SER A 170 -17.78 13.77 -13.75
C SER A 170 -18.55 12.61 -14.41
N LYS A 171 -18.79 12.68 -15.72
CA LYS A 171 -19.43 11.60 -16.46
C LYS A 171 -18.66 10.31 -16.13
N LYS A 172 -19.30 9.34 -15.47
CA LYS A 172 -18.70 8.03 -15.16
C LYS A 172 -18.40 7.34 -16.49
N LEU A 173 -17.21 7.57 -17.03
CA LEU A 173 -16.74 6.92 -18.24
C LEU A 173 -16.15 5.58 -17.82
N CYS A 174 -16.67 4.48 -18.35
CA CYS A 174 -16.10 3.16 -18.19
C CYS A 174 -14.78 3.09 -18.95
N LYS A 175 -13.67 3.16 -18.23
CA LYS A 175 -12.32 3.06 -18.78
C LYS A 175 -11.57 1.87 -18.19
N GLY A 176 -10.51 1.44 -18.88
CA GLY A 176 -9.55 0.46 -18.36
C GLY A 176 -10.18 -0.83 -17.84
N GLY A 177 -9.95 -1.11 -16.55
CA GLY A 177 -10.38 -2.34 -15.89
C GLY A 177 -11.89 -2.55 -15.83
N ASN A 178 -12.71 -1.49 -15.92
CA ASN A 178 -14.17 -1.63 -15.97
C ASN A 178 -14.66 -2.26 -17.29
N VAL A 179 -14.00 -1.93 -18.41
CA VAL A 179 -14.29 -2.54 -19.71
C VAL A 179 -13.93 -4.03 -19.69
N LEU A 180 -12.77 -4.36 -19.12
CA LEU A 180 -12.33 -5.75 -18.96
C LEU A 180 -13.23 -6.54 -18.00
N GLY A 181 -13.65 -5.90 -16.89
CA GLY A 181 -14.60 -6.47 -15.94
C GLY A 181 -15.96 -6.78 -16.57
N LEU A 182 -16.48 -5.88 -17.41
CA LEU A 182 -17.73 -6.10 -18.14
C LEU A 182 -17.62 -7.29 -19.11
N ILE A 183 -16.55 -7.37 -19.90
CA ILE A 183 -16.33 -8.50 -20.82
C ILE A 183 -16.21 -9.81 -20.04
N SER A 184 -15.49 -9.79 -18.91
CA SER A 184 -15.34 -10.97 -18.04
C SER A 184 -16.65 -11.41 -17.39
N GLN A 185 -17.47 -10.47 -16.94
CA GLN A 185 -18.79 -10.76 -16.38
C GLN A 185 -19.72 -11.37 -17.44
N ARG A 186 -19.66 -10.86 -18.67
CA ARG A 186 -20.40 -11.43 -19.80
C ARG A 186 -19.92 -12.82 -20.17
N LEU A 187 -18.60 -13.05 -20.16
CA LEU A 187 -18.03 -14.38 -20.39
C LEU A 187 -18.54 -15.40 -19.36
N ALA A 188 -18.63 -15.01 -18.08
CA ALA A 188 -19.20 -15.87 -17.04
C ALA A 188 -20.69 -16.16 -17.27
N THR A 189 -21.47 -15.14 -17.67
CA THR A 189 -22.92 -15.23 -17.93
C THR A 189 -23.24 -16.13 -19.13
N PHE A 190 -22.43 -16.07 -20.18
CA PHE A 190 -22.62 -16.82 -21.43
C PHE A 190 -21.77 -18.09 -21.56
N SER A 191 -21.32 -18.65 -20.44
CA SER A 191 -20.48 -19.86 -20.38
C SER A 191 -21.10 -21.12 -21.02
N GLY A 192 -22.40 -21.11 -21.32
CA GLY A 192 -23.12 -22.19 -21.99
C GLY A 192 -23.05 -22.18 -23.53
N ASP A 193 -22.64 -21.09 -24.17
CA ASP A 193 -22.54 -20.99 -25.64
C ASP A 193 -21.07 -20.92 -26.11
N PRO A 194 -20.53 -21.97 -26.76
CA PRO A 194 -19.15 -21.99 -27.24
C PRO A 194 -18.83 -20.91 -28.28
N ALA A 195 -19.78 -20.55 -29.15
CA ALA A 195 -19.53 -19.58 -30.20
C ALA A 195 -19.37 -18.16 -29.63
N THR A 196 -20.26 -17.79 -28.71
CA THR A 196 -20.17 -16.53 -27.95
C THR A 196 -18.95 -16.50 -27.03
N GLY A 197 -18.61 -17.63 -26.40
CA GLY A 197 -17.41 -17.75 -25.57
C GLY A 197 -16.12 -17.45 -26.33
N VAL A 198 -15.91 -18.05 -27.51
CA VAL A 198 -14.73 -17.80 -28.36
C VAL A 198 -14.63 -16.34 -28.79
N LEU A 199 -15.76 -15.73 -29.15
CA LEU A 199 -15.83 -14.31 -29.52
C LEU A 199 -15.42 -13.41 -28.33
N LEU A 200 -16.05 -13.58 -27.17
CA LEU A 200 -15.77 -12.78 -25.98
C LEU A 200 -14.33 -12.98 -25.48
N GLN A 201 -13.81 -14.20 -25.55
CA GLN A 201 -12.42 -14.48 -25.22
C GLN A 201 -11.45 -13.77 -26.18
N THR A 202 -11.74 -13.78 -27.48
CA THR A 202 -10.93 -13.05 -28.47
C THR A 202 -10.94 -11.54 -28.20
N LEU A 203 -12.10 -10.97 -27.87
CA LEU A 203 -12.22 -9.55 -27.51
C LEU A 203 -11.46 -9.23 -26.21
N LEU A 204 -11.59 -10.06 -25.18
CA LEU A 204 -10.87 -9.89 -23.91
C LEU A 204 -9.35 -9.97 -24.13
N ARG A 205 -8.90 -10.92 -24.96
CA ARG A 205 -7.49 -11.11 -25.30
C ARG A 205 -6.91 -9.88 -26.00
N GLU A 206 -7.61 -9.32 -26.99
CA GLU A 206 -7.12 -8.13 -27.70
C GLU A 206 -7.23 -6.86 -26.83
N ALA A 207 -8.32 -6.68 -26.09
CA ALA A 207 -8.54 -5.52 -25.21
C ALA A 207 -7.55 -5.48 -24.03
N SER A 208 -7.08 -6.62 -23.56
CA SER A 208 -6.14 -6.71 -22.42
C SER A 208 -4.68 -6.39 -22.75
N ARG A 209 -4.28 -6.41 -24.03
CA ARG A 209 -2.90 -6.13 -24.46
C ARG A 209 -2.33 -4.78 -23.96
N PRO A 210 -3.01 -3.63 -24.14
CA PRO A 210 -2.51 -2.35 -23.64
C PRO A 210 -2.41 -2.33 -22.10
N TYR A 211 -3.36 -2.96 -21.41
CA TYR A 211 -3.34 -3.06 -19.96
C TYR A 211 -2.15 -3.90 -19.47
N MET A 212 -1.87 -5.02 -20.14
CA MET A 212 -0.71 -5.87 -19.86
C MET A 212 0.62 -5.15 -20.11
N ALA A 213 0.70 -4.32 -21.14
CA ALA A 213 1.90 -3.51 -21.40
C ALA A 213 2.18 -2.53 -20.25
N MET A 214 1.14 -1.86 -19.73
CA MET A 214 1.25 -0.99 -18.56
C MET A 214 1.64 -1.78 -17.30
N LEU A 215 1.05 -2.95 -17.09
CA LEU A 215 1.37 -3.83 -15.96
C LEU A 215 2.83 -4.32 -16.00
N ASN A 216 3.30 -4.76 -17.17
CA ASN A 216 4.67 -5.23 -17.33
C ASN A 216 5.69 -4.11 -17.15
N GLU A 217 5.36 -2.88 -17.58
CA GLU A 217 6.20 -1.72 -17.30
C GLU A 217 6.28 -1.41 -15.80
N TRP A 218 5.15 -1.52 -15.09
CA TRP A 218 5.13 -1.35 -13.64
C TRP A 218 5.93 -2.43 -12.90
N LEU A 219 5.75 -3.71 -13.27
CA LEU A 219 6.38 -4.85 -12.60
C LEU A 219 7.89 -4.93 -12.85
N HIS A 220 8.35 -4.69 -14.09
CA HIS A 220 9.75 -4.90 -14.48
C HIS A 220 10.58 -3.62 -14.50
N HIS A 221 9.96 -2.45 -14.72
CA HIS A 221 10.66 -1.17 -14.81
C HIS A 221 10.27 -0.16 -13.71
N GLY A 222 9.19 -0.41 -12.97
CA GLY A 222 8.67 0.51 -11.94
C GLY A 222 8.14 1.83 -12.54
N GLY A 223 7.86 1.84 -13.85
CA GLY A 223 7.33 3.00 -14.56
C GLY A 223 5.81 2.91 -14.65
N ILE A 224 5.11 4.05 -14.51
CA ILE A 224 3.68 4.16 -14.81
C ILE A 224 3.54 5.04 -16.05
N ARG A 225 3.28 4.42 -17.20
CA ARG A 225 2.86 5.12 -18.43
C ARG A 225 1.36 4.97 -18.61
N ASP A 226 0.62 5.81 -17.90
CA ASP A 226 -0.84 5.85 -17.96
C ASP A 226 -1.34 7.26 -18.33
N PRO A 227 -1.47 7.58 -19.63
CA PRO A 227 -1.98 8.88 -20.09
C PRO A 227 -3.46 9.10 -19.80
N HIS A 228 -4.23 8.01 -19.64
CA HIS A 228 -5.71 8.05 -19.60
C HIS A 228 -6.30 7.74 -18.23
N ALA A 229 -5.47 7.50 -17.22
CA ALA A 229 -5.87 7.08 -15.89
C ALA A 229 -6.72 5.79 -15.94
N GLU A 230 -6.14 4.70 -16.46
CA GLU A 230 -6.78 3.39 -16.59
C GLU A 230 -6.13 2.28 -15.75
N PHE A 231 -4.92 2.50 -15.26
CA PHE A 231 -4.14 1.49 -14.54
C PHE A 231 -4.52 1.41 -13.06
N LEU A 232 -4.47 0.20 -12.48
CA LEU A 232 -4.88 -0.03 -11.08
C LEU A 232 -4.11 0.83 -10.06
N VAL A 233 -2.83 1.14 -10.33
CA VAL A 233 -1.99 1.94 -9.44
C VAL A 233 -1.99 3.39 -9.88
N LYS A 234 -2.43 4.28 -8.98
CA LYS A 234 -2.36 5.73 -9.13
C LYS A 234 -1.10 6.29 -8.48
N GLU A 235 -0.34 7.08 -9.24
CA GLU A 235 0.76 7.89 -8.73
C GLU A 235 0.29 9.29 -8.34
N GLN A 236 0.41 9.66 -7.07
CA GLN A 236 0.13 11.01 -6.58
C GLN A 236 1.39 11.90 -6.69
N LYS A 237 1.60 12.49 -7.87
CA LYS A 237 2.76 13.37 -8.18
C LYS A 237 2.82 14.68 -7.36
N GLY A 238 1.76 15.01 -6.63
CA GLY A 238 1.68 16.20 -5.76
C GLY A 238 2.55 16.13 -4.50
N ILE A 239 2.98 14.92 -4.11
CA ILE A 239 3.79 14.70 -2.92
C ILE A 239 5.27 14.71 -3.33
N LYS A 240 5.94 15.84 -3.15
CA LYS A 240 7.39 16.00 -3.39
C LYS A 240 8.17 15.91 -2.08
N ARG A 241 9.34 15.26 -2.13
CA ARG A 241 10.26 15.06 -0.99
C ARG A 241 10.60 16.37 -0.23
N ASP A 242 10.61 17.52 -0.90
CA ASP A 242 11.03 18.80 -0.31
C ASP A 242 10.04 19.43 0.69
N LYS A 243 8.78 18.98 0.74
CA LYS A 243 7.77 19.52 1.68
C LYS A 243 7.55 18.65 2.91
N LEU A 244 8.21 17.50 2.98
CA LEU A 244 8.04 16.54 4.06
C LEU A 244 9.30 16.60 4.91
N GLU A 245 9.14 17.09 6.14
CA GLU A 245 10.14 16.89 7.18
C GLU A 245 10.50 15.40 7.27
N GLU A 246 11.72 15.09 7.74
CA GLU A 246 12.35 13.75 7.75
C GLU A 246 11.47 12.61 8.32
N ASP A 247 10.41 12.96 9.07
CA ASP A 247 9.48 12.07 9.77
C ASP A 247 8.41 11.37 8.88
N TYR A 248 8.27 11.71 7.59
CA TYR A 248 7.13 11.23 6.76
C TYR A 248 7.49 10.27 5.60
N THR A 249 8.67 9.66 5.58
CA THR A 249 9.06 8.79 4.45
C THR A 249 8.19 7.53 4.30
N ASP A 250 7.54 7.02 5.34
CA ASP A 250 6.64 5.86 5.22
C ASP A 250 5.28 6.26 4.63
N GLU A 251 4.65 7.30 5.20
CA GLU A 251 3.42 7.88 4.67
C GLU A 251 3.60 8.32 3.22
N TYR A 252 4.81 8.75 2.86
CA TYR A 252 5.14 9.11 1.50
C TYR A 252 4.96 7.95 0.53
N TRP A 253 5.50 6.76 0.82
CA TRP A 253 5.37 5.61 -0.07
C TRP A 253 3.98 4.97 -0.01
N GLU A 254 3.29 5.07 1.11
CA GLU A 254 1.88 4.67 1.25
C GLU A 254 0.94 5.57 0.43
N LYS A 255 1.09 6.90 0.53
CA LYS A 255 0.23 7.88 -0.14
C LYS A 255 0.61 8.11 -1.60
N ARG A 256 1.90 7.96 -1.97
CA ARG A 256 2.37 8.18 -3.36
C ARG A 256 1.78 7.16 -4.32
N TYR A 257 1.68 5.88 -3.93
CA TYR A 257 1.09 4.83 -4.76
C TYR A 257 -0.12 4.20 -4.07
N THR A 258 -1.30 4.47 -4.65
CA THR A 258 -2.60 4.02 -4.14
C THR A 258 -3.29 3.16 -5.19
N ILE A 259 -4.10 2.19 -4.74
CA ILE A 259 -4.92 1.36 -5.62
C ILE A 259 -6.21 2.11 -5.94
N ARG A 260 -6.69 2.01 -7.19
CA ARG A 260 -8.02 2.46 -7.60
C ARG A 260 -9.00 1.30 -7.55
N ASP A 261 -9.76 1.18 -6.48
CA ASP A 261 -10.66 0.04 -6.25
C ASP A 261 -11.72 -0.14 -7.35
N HIS A 262 -12.19 0.97 -7.95
CA HIS A 262 -13.19 0.94 -9.03
C HIS A 262 -12.63 0.57 -10.41
N GLU A 263 -11.32 0.42 -10.58
CA GLU A 263 -10.68 0.15 -11.88
C GLU A 263 -9.95 -1.21 -11.92
N VAL A 264 -10.17 -2.07 -10.90
CA VAL A 264 -9.51 -3.38 -10.80
C VAL A 264 -10.23 -4.41 -11.67
N PRO A 265 -9.55 -5.03 -12.66
CA PRO A 265 -10.10 -6.18 -13.37
C PRO A 265 -10.30 -7.36 -12.40
N PRO A 266 -11.40 -8.14 -12.52
CA PRO A 266 -11.68 -9.26 -11.62
C PRO A 266 -10.57 -10.32 -11.62
N GLN A 267 -9.80 -10.45 -12.71
CA GLN A 267 -8.65 -11.36 -12.83
C GLN A 267 -7.48 -10.98 -11.91
N LEU A 268 -7.39 -9.71 -11.51
CA LEU A 268 -6.30 -9.16 -10.71
C LEU A 268 -6.66 -8.94 -9.25
N ASP A 269 -7.92 -9.11 -8.86
CA ASP A 269 -8.40 -8.76 -7.52
C ASP A 269 -7.66 -9.55 -6.42
N ALA A 270 -7.39 -10.84 -6.65
CA ALA A 270 -6.65 -11.68 -5.71
C ALA A 270 -5.15 -11.33 -5.58
N VAL A 271 -4.58 -10.57 -6.53
CA VAL A 271 -3.13 -10.32 -6.63
C VAL A 271 -2.80 -8.83 -6.63
N ARG A 272 -3.81 -7.95 -6.46
CA ARG A 272 -3.67 -6.49 -6.56
C ARG A 272 -2.63 -5.93 -5.59
N ASP A 273 -2.58 -6.45 -4.36
CA ASP A 273 -1.65 -6.00 -3.33
C ASP A 273 -0.21 -6.37 -3.68
N LYS A 274 0.00 -7.59 -4.19
CA LYS A 274 1.33 -8.04 -4.66
C LYS A 274 1.82 -7.20 -5.84
N VAL A 275 0.92 -6.83 -6.76
CA VAL A 275 1.26 -5.95 -7.90
C VAL A 275 1.66 -4.56 -7.41
N LEU A 276 0.94 -4.01 -6.42
CA LEU A 276 1.30 -2.72 -5.82
C LEU A 276 2.68 -2.78 -5.16
N LEU A 277 2.91 -3.79 -4.30
CA LEU A 277 4.15 -3.95 -3.55
C LEU A 277 5.35 -4.21 -4.48
N ALA A 278 5.21 -5.05 -5.51
CA ALA A 278 6.27 -5.33 -6.47
C ALA A 278 6.84 -4.05 -7.10
N GLY A 279 5.96 -3.16 -7.57
CA GLY A 279 6.40 -1.90 -8.16
C GLY A 279 6.85 -0.86 -7.11
N LYS A 280 6.27 -0.84 -5.90
CA LYS A 280 6.78 -0.01 -4.79
C LYS A 280 8.24 -0.38 -4.46
N TYR A 281 8.54 -1.66 -4.29
CA TYR A 281 9.89 -2.13 -4.00
C TYR A 281 10.88 -1.84 -5.09
N LEU A 282 10.49 -2.07 -6.35
CA LEU A 282 11.36 -1.76 -7.48
C LEU A 282 11.66 -0.26 -7.57
N ASN A 283 10.68 0.60 -7.27
CA ASN A 283 10.88 2.05 -7.23
C ASN A 283 11.82 2.51 -6.12
N VAL A 284 11.72 1.92 -4.92
CA VAL A 284 12.67 2.17 -3.83
C VAL A 284 14.10 1.80 -4.28
N VAL A 285 14.25 0.62 -4.88
CA VAL A 285 15.54 0.14 -5.38
C VAL A 285 16.10 1.06 -6.48
N ARG A 286 15.24 1.57 -7.36
CA ARG A 286 15.60 2.54 -8.41
C ARG A 286 16.09 3.86 -7.82
N GLU A 287 15.42 4.39 -6.80
CA GLU A 287 15.84 5.62 -6.11
C GLU A 287 17.19 5.45 -5.41
N CYS A 288 17.54 4.22 -4.99
CA CYS A 288 18.82 3.89 -4.36
C CYS A 288 19.95 3.57 -5.36
N GLY A 289 19.69 3.70 -6.68
CA GLY A 289 20.63 3.37 -7.75
C GLY A 289 21.03 1.90 -7.77
N GLY A 290 20.12 0.99 -7.39
CA GLY A 290 20.40 -0.41 -7.10
C GLY A 290 20.24 -1.40 -8.24
N VAL A 291 19.61 -1.04 -9.37
CA VAL A 291 19.33 -2.00 -10.45
C VAL A 291 19.63 -1.39 -11.82
N ASP A 292 20.39 -2.14 -12.61
CA ASP A 292 20.48 -2.01 -14.07
C ASP A 292 19.11 -2.39 -14.67
N ILE A 293 18.32 -1.37 -15.04
CA ILE A 293 16.98 -1.48 -15.64
C ILE A 293 17.03 -2.13 -17.06
N SER A 294 18.22 -2.50 -17.52
CA SER A 294 18.53 -2.93 -18.89
C SER A 294 18.41 -4.44 -19.13
N LYS A 295 18.07 -5.25 -18.11
CA LYS A 295 17.67 -6.64 -18.35
C LYS A 295 16.22 -6.66 -18.83
N GLU A 296 16.02 -6.32 -20.10
CA GLU A 296 14.76 -6.55 -20.80
C GLU A 296 14.37 -8.03 -20.64
N VAL A 297 13.34 -8.31 -19.84
CA VAL A 297 12.69 -9.61 -19.85
C VAL A 297 11.99 -9.71 -21.21
N LYS A 298 12.63 -10.38 -22.17
CA LYS A 298 12.17 -10.46 -23.56
C LYS A 298 10.92 -11.33 -23.76
N ASP A 299 10.50 -12.08 -22.74
CA ASP A 299 9.41 -13.06 -22.82
C ASP A 299 8.36 -12.80 -21.74
N VAL A 300 7.71 -11.63 -21.80
CA VAL A 300 6.62 -11.26 -20.87
C VAL A 300 5.26 -11.61 -21.48
N PRO A 301 4.33 -12.19 -20.70
CA PRO A 301 2.95 -12.40 -21.13
C PRO A 301 2.34 -11.13 -21.70
N LYS A 302 1.61 -11.26 -22.81
CA LYS A 302 0.97 -10.12 -23.50
C LYS A 302 -0.53 -10.09 -23.28
N THR A 303 -1.11 -11.17 -22.75
CA THR A 303 -2.56 -11.34 -22.64
C THR A 303 -2.93 -12.00 -21.31
N PHE A 304 -4.13 -11.74 -20.77
CA PHE A 304 -4.58 -12.35 -19.51
C PHE A 304 -4.78 -13.86 -19.59
N ASP A 305 -5.03 -14.39 -20.80
CA ASP A 305 -5.22 -15.82 -21.07
C ASP A 305 -3.93 -16.64 -20.97
N ASP A 306 -2.76 -15.99 -20.87
CA ASP A 306 -1.49 -16.68 -20.76
C ASP A 306 -1.38 -17.35 -19.38
N PRO A 307 -1.17 -18.69 -19.30
CA PRO A 307 -1.08 -19.39 -18.01
C PRO A 307 0.12 -18.92 -17.16
N ARG A 308 1.12 -18.31 -17.82
CA ARG A 308 2.31 -17.72 -17.19
C ARG A 308 2.05 -16.35 -16.55
N PHE A 309 0.84 -15.81 -16.65
CA PHE A 309 0.50 -14.50 -16.12
C PHE A 309 0.74 -14.39 -14.61
N LEU A 310 0.19 -15.34 -13.84
CA LEU A 310 0.35 -15.37 -12.39
C LEU A 310 1.79 -15.65 -11.98
N ASP A 311 2.48 -16.53 -12.71
CA ASP A 311 3.89 -16.84 -12.49
C ASP A 311 4.79 -15.62 -12.75
N ASN A 312 4.48 -14.81 -13.77
CA ASN A 312 5.18 -13.56 -14.06
C ASN A 312 4.99 -12.54 -12.92
N ILE A 313 3.78 -12.40 -12.38
CA ILE A 313 3.53 -11.49 -11.25
C ILE A 313 4.27 -11.97 -10.00
N ASN A 314 4.12 -13.24 -9.63
CA ASN A 314 4.79 -13.80 -8.46
C ASN A 314 6.32 -13.77 -8.61
N GLY A 315 6.84 -14.04 -9.81
CA GLY A 315 8.26 -13.97 -10.14
C GLY A 315 8.81 -12.55 -10.08
N ALA A 316 8.07 -11.56 -10.62
CA ALA A 316 8.45 -10.15 -10.52
C ALA A 316 8.44 -9.66 -9.07
N TYR A 317 7.42 -10.03 -8.29
CA TYR A 317 7.33 -9.74 -6.86
C TYR A 317 8.51 -10.36 -6.09
N ALA A 318 8.81 -11.64 -6.31
CA ALA A 318 9.94 -12.33 -5.68
C ALA A 318 11.28 -11.68 -6.05
N HIS A 319 11.46 -11.30 -7.32
CA HIS A 319 12.66 -10.61 -7.78
C HIS A 319 12.82 -9.22 -7.17
N ALA A 320 11.74 -8.43 -7.10
CA ALA A 320 11.73 -7.10 -6.48
C ALA A 320 12.04 -7.20 -4.98
N ASN A 321 11.44 -8.17 -4.27
CA ASN A 321 11.71 -8.46 -2.87
C ASN A 321 13.16 -8.84 -2.62
N ALA A 322 13.68 -9.82 -3.37
CA ALA A 322 15.06 -10.27 -3.23
C ALA A 322 16.05 -9.13 -3.51
N SER A 323 15.76 -8.29 -4.51
CA SER A 323 16.61 -7.14 -4.86
C SER A 323 16.61 -6.07 -3.76
N LEU A 324 15.45 -5.74 -3.21
CA LEU A 324 15.33 -4.78 -2.12
C LEU A 324 15.99 -5.31 -0.84
N LEU A 325 15.73 -6.57 -0.48
CA LEU A 325 16.33 -7.21 0.69
C LEU A 325 17.85 -7.26 0.58
N HIS A 326 18.38 -7.66 -0.59
CA HIS A 326 19.82 -7.67 -0.83
C HIS A 326 20.42 -6.25 -0.75
N LEU A 327 19.73 -5.23 -1.25
CA LEU A 327 20.17 -3.84 -1.13
C LEU A 327 20.21 -3.37 0.33
N LEU A 328 19.18 -3.69 1.12
CA LEU A 328 19.09 -3.31 2.53
C LEU A 328 20.14 -4.03 3.39
N LEU A 329 20.35 -5.33 3.19
CA LEU A 329 21.29 -6.14 3.98
C LEU A 329 22.75 -5.91 3.55
N THR A 330 23.04 -5.95 2.25
CA THR A 330 24.42 -5.91 1.74
C THR A 330 24.93 -4.47 1.62
N LYS A 331 24.19 -3.59 0.93
CA LYS A 331 24.67 -2.23 0.59
C LYS A 331 24.57 -1.25 1.75
N ASN A 332 23.48 -1.33 2.53
CA ASN A 332 23.22 -0.40 3.64
C ASN A 332 23.50 -0.98 5.03
N SER A 333 24.00 -2.22 5.09
CA SER A 333 24.39 -2.91 6.33
C SER A 333 23.34 -2.78 7.44
N LEU A 334 22.07 -3.08 7.14
CA LEU A 334 20.97 -2.99 8.10
C LEU A 334 21.27 -3.75 9.42
N THR A 335 22.00 -4.86 9.34
CA THR A 335 22.41 -5.66 10.52
C THR A 335 23.33 -4.89 11.47
N THR A 336 24.26 -4.08 10.95
CA THR A 336 25.15 -3.25 11.78
C THR A 336 24.38 -2.07 12.37
N ARG A 337 23.45 -1.48 11.62
CA ARG A 337 22.52 -0.44 12.10
C ARG A 337 21.66 -0.93 13.27
N PHE A 338 21.09 -2.13 13.15
CA PHE A 338 20.36 -2.77 14.25
C PHE A 338 21.24 -2.93 15.48
N ARG A 339 22.48 -3.42 15.31
CA ARG A 339 23.43 -3.54 16.42
C ARG A 339 23.73 -2.18 17.08
N SER A 340 23.88 -1.10 16.31
CA SER A 340 24.02 0.26 16.84
C SER A 340 22.79 0.70 17.64
N LEU A 341 21.57 0.45 17.14
CA LEU A 341 20.33 0.73 17.88
C LEU A 341 20.28 0.00 19.22
N LYS A 342 20.65 -1.28 19.26
CA LYS A 342 20.79 -2.03 20.52
C LYS A 342 21.80 -1.37 21.46
N HIS A 343 22.98 -0.99 20.99
CA HIS A 343 24.00 -0.37 21.83
C HIS A 343 23.53 0.94 22.48
N TYR A 344 22.81 1.80 21.75
CA TYR A 344 22.36 3.09 22.28
C TYR A 344 21.08 2.99 23.11
N PHE A 345 20.04 2.29 22.62
CA PHE A 345 18.73 2.27 23.27
C PHE A 345 18.61 1.21 24.37
N PHE A 346 19.27 0.07 24.22
CA PHE A 346 19.20 -1.02 25.20
C PHE A 346 20.33 -1.00 26.22
N LEU A 347 21.23 -0.01 26.11
CA LEU A 347 22.36 0.17 27.01
C LEU A 347 23.26 -1.07 27.09
N ASP A 348 23.38 -1.83 25.99
CA ASP A 348 24.30 -2.94 25.89
C ASP A 348 25.73 -2.41 26.05
N ARG A 349 26.41 -2.83 27.12
CA ARG A 349 27.72 -2.32 27.57
C ARG A 349 27.68 -0.80 27.82
N SER A 350 27.02 -0.41 28.91
CA SER A 350 26.74 0.98 29.33
C SER A 350 27.95 1.85 29.71
N ASP A 351 29.18 1.53 29.29
CA ASP A 351 30.40 2.24 29.72
C ASP A 351 30.40 3.69 29.24
N PHE A 352 30.09 3.90 27.96
CA PHE A 352 29.93 5.24 27.38
C PHE A 352 28.81 6.01 28.09
N PHE A 353 27.67 5.35 28.30
CA PHE A 353 26.50 6.02 28.84
C PHE A 353 26.68 6.41 30.31
N SER A 354 27.34 5.56 31.10
CA SER A 354 27.66 5.86 32.50
C SER A 354 28.57 7.08 32.60
N TYR A 355 29.59 7.17 31.75
CA TYR A 355 30.48 8.32 31.69
C TYR A 355 29.76 9.60 31.23
N PHE A 356 28.86 9.49 30.24
CA PHE A 356 28.00 10.59 29.81
C PHE A 356 27.11 11.10 30.96
N LEU A 357 26.47 10.21 31.73
CA LEU A 357 25.63 10.60 32.86
C LEU A 357 26.44 11.29 33.97
N GLU A 358 27.68 10.87 34.21
CA GLU A 358 28.58 11.51 35.19
C GLU A 358 28.99 12.93 34.76
N LEU A 359 29.41 13.11 33.50
CA LEU A 359 29.77 14.42 32.95
C LEU A 359 28.56 15.36 32.87
N GLY A 360 27.40 14.82 32.47
CA GLY A 360 26.15 15.54 32.31
C GLY A 360 25.37 15.77 33.60
N ALA A 361 25.78 15.19 34.74
CA ALA A 361 25.01 15.19 35.98
C ALA A 361 24.63 16.59 36.48
N SER A 362 25.51 17.58 36.28
CA SER A 362 25.25 18.98 36.70
C SER A 362 24.17 19.67 35.86
N GLU A 363 24.05 19.30 34.57
CA GLU A 363 23.01 19.78 33.67
C GLU A 363 21.71 19.00 33.84
N LEU A 364 21.78 17.67 33.95
CA LEU A 364 20.62 16.77 34.06
C LEU A 364 19.87 16.90 35.40
N ARG A 365 20.49 17.48 36.44
CA ARG A 365 19.81 17.83 37.71
C ARG A 365 18.89 19.04 37.60
N LYS A 366 19.06 19.88 36.57
CA LYS A 366 18.20 21.05 36.35
C LYS A 366 16.81 20.60 35.89
N PRO A 367 15.77 21.42 36.09
CA PRO A 367 14.47 21.19 35.48
C PRO A 367 14.61 21.17 33.94
N ALA A 368 13.88 20.29 33.26
CA ALA A 368 14.01 20.00 31.83
C ALA A 368 14.02 21.26 30.93
N LYS A 369 13.22 22.27 31.27
CA LYS A 369 13.13 23.55 30.54
C LYS A 369 14.43 24.37 30.54
N HIS A 370 15.30 24.16 31.54
CA HIS A 370 16.54 24.92 31.72
C HIS A 370 17.78 24.10 31.33
N VAL A 371 17.58 22.89 30.78
CA VAL A 371 18.66 22.03 30.32
C VAL A 371 19.12 22.51 28.94
N ASN A 372 20.43 22.68 28.75
CA ASN A 372 21.00 23.04 27.46
C ASN A 372 21.27 21.78 26.62
N GLU A 373 20.41 21.51 25.64
CA GLU A 373 20.53 20.38 24.73
C GLU A 373 21.85 20.39 23.94
N GLY A 374 22.28 21.55 23.42
CA GLY A 374 23.53 21.66 22.66
C GLY A 374 24.77 21.30 23.50
N LYS A 375 24.76 21.69 24.79
CA LYS A 375 25.82 21.28 25.72
C LYS A 375 25.81 19.77 25.95
N LEU A 376 24.65 19.16 26.17
CA LEU A 376 24.55 17.70 26.34
C LEU A 376 24.92 16.94 25.07
N GLN A 377 24.56 17.42 23.89
CA GLN A 377 25.01 16.85 22.62
C GLN A 377 26.53 16.88 22.53
N SER A 378 27.16 18.03 22.81
CA SER A 378 28.63 18.12 22.77
C SER A 378 29.31 17.16 23.76
N LEU A 379 28.72 16.97 24.95
CA LEU A 379 29.22 15.99 25.92
C LEU A 379 29.04 14.56 25.42
N LEU A 380 27.90 14.24 24.82
CA LEU A 380 27.67 12.93 24.21
C LEU A 380 28.68 12.67 23.09
N ASP A 381 28.91 13.63 22.20
CA ASP A 381 29.86 13.50 21.08
C ASP A 381 31.29 13.24 21.55
N ILE A 382 31.71 13.89 22.66
CA ILE A 382 33.02 13.64 23.28
C ILE A 382 33.13 12.19 23.75
N VAL A 383 32.08 11.69 24.43
CA VAL A 383 32.05 10.34 24.99
C VAL A 383 31.99 9.26 23.90
N LEU A 384 31.22 9.50 22.85
CA LEU A 384 31.12 8.61 21.69
C LEU A 384 32.43 8.52 20.89
N ARG A 385 33.29 9.53 20.97
CA ARG A 385 34.61 9.56 20.29
C ARG A 385 35.75 9.01 21.14
N GLN A 386 35.51 8.66 22.41
CA GLN A 386 36.57 8.23 23.31
C GLN A 386 37.18 6.88 22.88
N PRO A 387 38.50 6.83 22.59
CA PRO A 387 39.16 5.60 22.19
C PRO A 387 39.15 4.59 23.34
N GLY A 388 38.59 3.40 23.08
CA GLY A 388 38.39 2.35 24.08
C GLY A 388 36.93 2.01 24.37
N SER A 389 35.98 2.87 23.95
CA SER A 389 34.55 2.55 23.98
C SER A 389 34.13 1.81 22.70
N ILE A 390 33.18 0.87 22.83
CA ILE A 390 32.54 0.20 21.67
C ILE A 390 31.86 1.24 20.77
N ALA A 391 31.32 2.31 21.37
CA ALA A 391 30.69 3.42 20.63
C ALA A 391 31.67 4.14 19.69
N ALA A 392 32.97 4.12 19.97
CA ALA A 392 33.96 4.73 19.08
C ALA A 392 34.18 3.93 17.79
N GLN A 393 33.95 2.61 17.84
CA GLN A 393 34.06 1.69 16.71
C GLN A 393 32.82 1.69 15.82
N ASP A 394 31.69 2.23 16.29
CA ASP A 394 30.45 2.31 15.54
C ASP A 394 30.54 3.35 14.41
N PRO A 395 30.32 2.95 13.13
CA PRO A 395 30.26 3.87 12.00
C PRO A 395 29.12 4.89 12.09
N PHE A 396 28.03 4.58 12.80
CA PHE A 396 26.78 5.36 12.78
C PHE A 396 26.54 6.18 14.04
N LYS A 397 27.60 6.48 14.79
CA LYS A 397 27.53 7.25 16.04
C LYS A 397 27.06 8.70 15.88
N GLU A 398 27.22 9.29 14.69
CA GLU A 398 26.81 10.67 14.41
C GLU A 398 25.28 10.83 14.26
N ASP A 399 24.57 9.72 14.06
CA ASP A 399 23.13 9.71 13.90
C ASP A 399 22.37 9.79 15.26
N VAL A 400 23.10 9.68 16.39
CA VAL A 400 22.54 9.75 17.74
C VAL A 400 22.47 11.21 18.21
N LYS A 401 21.26 11.68 18.50
CA LYS A 401 21.00 13.04 19.00
C LYS A 401 20.36 13.04 20.38
N VAL A 402 20.70 14.01 21.21
CA VAL A 402 20.06 14.25 22.50
C VAL A 402 18.84 15.14 22.29
N ARG A 403 17.68 14.73 22.81
CA ARG A 403 16.48 15.56 22.91
C ARG A 403 15.94 15.56 24.34
N MET A 404 15.28 16.66 24.74
CA MET A 404 14.55 16.74 26.00
C MET A 404 13.05 16.63 25.75
N ASN A 405 12.43 15.62 26.33
CA ASN A 405 10.98 15.45 26.27
C ASN A 405 10.29 16.36 27.29
N GLN A 406 9.18 16.98 26.88
CA GLN A 406 8.35 17.82 27.75
C GLN A 406 7.46 17.01 28.68
N MET A 407 7.24 15.72 28.39
CA MET A 407 6.38 14.83 29.17
C MET A 407 7.18 13.67 29.77
N GLY A 408 6.92 13.37 31.04
CA GLY A 408 7.52 12.23 31.75
C GLY A 408 6.96 10.89 31.25
N LEU A 409 7.75 9.82 31.39
CA LEU A 409 7.41 8.49 30.87
C LEU A 409 6.07 7.98 31.39
N THR A 410 5.80 8.05 32.70
CA THR A 410 4.53 7.57 33.28
C THR A 410 3.32 8.34 32.78
N LYS A 411 3.43 9.67 32.66
CA LYS A 411 2.36 10.52 32.12
C LYS A 411 2.10 10.22 30.64
N TRP A 412 3.17 9.99 29.88
CA TRP A 412 3.09 9.59 28.49
C TRP A 412 2.42 8.22 28.34
N LEU A 413 2.86 7.21 29.08
CA LEU A 413 2.29 5.86 29.05
C LEU A 413 0.83 5.84 29.50
N MET A 414 0.48 6.61 30.54
CA MET A 414 -0.91 6.75 30.98
C MET A 414 -1.80 7.38 29.90
N ARG A 415 -1.28 8.38 29.16
CA ARG A 415 -2.00 8.99 28.04
C ARG A 415 -2.21 7.98 26.90
N VAL A 416 -1.17 7.24 26.52
CA VAL A 416 -1.27 6.22 25.47
C VAL A 416 -2.22 5.09 25.86
N VAL A 417 -2.10 4.54 27.07
CA VAL A 417 -3.01 3.47 27.54
C VAL A 417 -4.44 3.99 27.72
N SER A 418 -4.65 5.26 28.07
CA SER A 418 -6.00 5.86 28.12
C SER A 418 -6.62 6.07 26.73
N VAL A 419 -5.80 6.30 25.70
CA VAL A 419 -6.24 6.44 24.30
C VAL A 419 -6.49 5.07 23.66
N SER A 420 -5.64 4.08 23.94
CA SER A 420 -5.81 2.68 23.50
C SER A 420 -6.85 1.89 24.30
N GLY A 421 -7.33 2.43 25.43
CA GLY A 421 -8.20 1.75 26.38
C GLY A 421 -9.66 1.53 25.95
N ILE A 422 -10.02 1.82 24.69
CA ILE A 422 -11.37 1.58 24.15
C ILE A 422 -11.38 0.45 23.10
N ASP A 423 -10.27 0.13 22.44
CA ASP A 423 -10.21 -0.95 21.44
C ASP A 423 -9.05 -1.92 21.76
N GLN A 424 -9.38 -3.07 22.35
CA GLN A 424 -8.41 -4.13 22.68
C GLN A 424 -7.92 -4.93 21.46
N ASP A 425 -8.52 -4.75 20.29
CA ASP A 425 -8.24 -5.59 19.12
C ASP A 425 -7.35 -4.92 18.05
N ASN A 426 -6.90 -3.67 18.23
CA ASN A 426 -6.00 -3.03 17.27
C ASN A 426 -4.94 -2.11 17.94
N PRO A 427 -3.69 -2.58 18.12
CA PRO A 427 -2.62 -1.80 18.73
C PRO A 427 -2.16 -0.58 17.91
N ASP A 428 -2.52 -0.50 16.63
CA ASP A 428 -1.94 0.46 15.69
C ASP A 428 -2.64 1.84 15.67
N GLY A 429 -3.94 1.89 16.01
CA GLY A 429 -4.74 3.13 15.93
C GLY A 429 -4.40 4.20 16.99
N GLY A 430 -3.68 3.85 18.05
CA GLY A 430 -3.28 4.79 19.11
C GLY A 430 -2.03 5.62 18.78
N ILE A 431 -1.19 5.12 17.86
CA ILE A 431 0.09 5.75 17.51
C ILE A 431 -0.10 6.82 16.42
N GLU A 432 -1.14 6.71 15.59
CA GLU A 432 -1.39 7.57 14.43
C GLU A 432 -1.73 9.04 14.75
N LYS A 433 -2.12 9.37 15.98
CA LYS A 433 -2.64 10.72 16.32
C LYS A 433 -1.68 11.66 17.05
N TYR A 434 -0.39 11.33 17.17
CA TYR A 434 0.55 12.19 17.91
C TYR A 434 1.70 12.72 17.05
N GLN A 435 1.35 13.66 16.17
CA GLN A 435 2.22 14.81 15.90
C GLN A 435 1.96 15.88 16.97
N THR A 436 3.07 16.41 17.50
CA THR A 436 3.19 17.54 18.46
C THR A 436 1.88 18.22 18.88
N PRO A 437 1.35 17.98 20.11
CA PRO A 437 0.16 18.68 20.57
C PRO A 437 0.48 20.11 21.01
N ALA A 438 -0.36 21.06 20.56
CA ALA A 438 -0.46 22.40 21.10
C ALA A 438 -0.60 22.41 22.64
N PRO A 439 -0.09 23.43 23.35
CA PRO A 439 -0.07 23.46 24.81
C PRO A 439 -1.47 23.74 25.35
N GLN A 440 -2.18 22.72 25.82
CA GLN A 440 -3.34 22.93 26.68
C GLN A 440 -2.88 22.97 28.14
N SER A 441 -3.04 24.16 28.71
CA SER A 441 -2.75 24.53 30.09
C SER A 441 -3.81 23.99 31.05
N SER A 442 -3.42 23.14 31.99
CA SER A 442 -3.87 23.21 33.39
C SER A 442 -3.28 22.08 34.25
N GLU A 443 -2.75 22.50 35.38
CA GLU A 443 -2.28 21.79 36.58
C GLU A 443 -0.77 21.80 36.76
N ASN A 444 -0.35 22.39 37.88
CA ASN A 444 1.02 22.66 38.32
C ASN A 444 1.95 21.47 38.08
N GLU A 445 2.57 21.43 36.91
CA GLU A 445 3.57 20.42 36.57
C GLU A 445 4.77 20.63 37.49
N LYS A 446 4.99 19.69 38.40
CA LYS A 446 6.32 19.53 39.00
C LYS A 446 7.30 19.46 37.83
N ASP A 447 8.17 20.46 37.75
CA ASP A 447 9.14 20.51 36.65
C ASP A 447 9.91 19.19 36.63
N ILE A 448 9.81 18.49 35.50
CA ILE A 448 10.46 17.20 35.29
C ILE A 448 11.97 17.43 35.40
N ILE A 449 12.65 16.57 36.16
CA ILE A 449 14.11 16.63 36.28
C ILE A 449 14.70 16.21 34.93
N GLY A 450 15.79 16.85 34.49
CA GLY A 450 16.45 16.53 33.23
C GLY A 450 16.74 15.03 33.03
N PHE A 451 16.99 14.27 34.10
CA PHE A 451 17.13 12.81 34.05
C PHE A 451 15.89 12.07 33.52
N ASP A 452 14.68 12.51 33.89
CA ASP A 452 13.42 11.88 33.47
C ASP A 452 12.94 12.37 32.08
N ALA A 453 13.48 13.51 31.65
CA ALA A 453 13.22 14.15 30.36
C ALA A 453 14.19 13.73 29.25
N LEU A 454 15.36 13.17 29.60
CA LEU A 454 16.38 12.79 28.65
C LEU A 454 15.89 11.69 27.68
N GLU A 455 16.06 11.94 26.39
CA GLU A 455 15.72 11.03 25.30
C GLU A 455 16.83 11.02 24.26
N LEU A 456 17.13 9.83 23.73
CA LEU A 456 18.01 9.68 22.58
C LEU A 456 17.17 9.56 21.32
N ASP A 457 17.48 10.38 20.33
CA ASP A 457 16.90 10.33 19.00
C ASP A 457 17.91 9.71 18.03
N TYR A 458 17.42 9.00 17.02
CA TYR A 458 18.26 8.32 16.06
C TYR A 458 17.81 8.62 14.64
N LEU A 459 18.69 9.25 13.87
CA LEU A 459 18.40 9.62 12.49
C LEU A 459 18.71 8.46 11.55
N VAL A 460 17.69 8.02 10.83
CA VAL A 460 17.81 6.93 9.87
C VAL A 460 17.69 7.49 8.46
N PRO A 461 18.77 7.46 7.65
CA PRO A 461 18.69 7.91 6.28
C PRO A 461 17.87 6.93 5.42
N PHE A 462 17.20 7.45 4.40
CA PHE A 462 16.61 6.63 3.34
C PHE A 462 17.69 5.77 2.67
N PRO A 463 17.45 4.47 2.39
CA PRO A 463 16.17 3.74 2.44
C PRO A 463 15.91 2.94 3.71
N LEU A 464 16.79 3.02 4.72
CA LEU A 464 16.63 2.26 5.97
C LEU A 464 15.44 2.76 6.79
N SER A 465 15.00 4.00 6.56
CA SER A 465 13.82 4.59 7.21
C SER A 465 12.53 3.81 6.91
N LEU A 466 12.47 3.06 5.80
CA LEU A 466 11.35 2.18 5.47
C LEU A 466 11.18 1.03 6.48
N VAL A 467 12.29 0.52 7.00
CA VAL A 467 12.28 -0.56 7.99
C VAL A 467 12.28 0.02 9.40
N ILE A 468 13.15 1.00 9.64
CA ILE A 468 13.27 1.69 10.93
C ILE A 468 12.49 3.00 10.83
N SER A 469 11.17 2.87 10.89
CA SER A 469 10.23 3.99 10.88
C SER A 469 10.32 4.84 12.13
N ARG A 470 9.80 6.08 12.09
CA ARG A 470 9.64 6.91 13.30
C ARG A 470 8.82 6.19 14.37
N LYS A 471 7.80 5.42 13.97
CA LYS A 471 6.99 4.58 14.85
C LYS A 471 7.85 3.56 15.62
N THR A 472 8.84 2.94 14.98
CA THR A 472 9.75 1.99 15.66
C THR A 472 10.77 2.71 16.54
N VAL A 473 11.32 3.86 16.11
CA VAL A 473 12.24 4.67 16.92
C VAL A 473 11.57 5.14 18.22
N LEU A 474 10.30 5.53 18.17
CA LEU A 474 9.52 5.87 19.37
C LEU A 474 9.42 4.70 20.34
N ARG A 475 9.20 3.46 19.85
CA ARG A 475 9.18 2.27 20.71
C ARG A 475 10.54 2.04 21.37
N TYR A 476 11.65 2.20 20.64
CA TYR A 476 13.00 2.16 21.22
C TYR A 476 13.23 3.24 22.28
N GLN A 477 12.77 4.47 22.03
CA GLN A 477 12.86 5.60 22.98
C GLN A 477 12.17 5.29 24.30
N LEU A 478 11.00 4.64 24.27
CA LEU A 478 10.28 4.25 25.48
C LEU A 478 11.02 3.21 26.31
N VAL A 479 11.57 2.18 25.65
CA VAL A 479 12.40 1.17 26.31
C VAL A 479 13.62 1.84 26.96
N PHE A 480 14.32 2.70 26.22
CA PHE A 480 15.47 3.45 26.72
C PHE A 480 15.12 4.30 27.94
N ARG A 481 14.04 5.10 27.87
CA ARG A 481 13.59 5.94 28.98
C ARG A 481 13.24 5.11 30.22
N HIS A 482 12.64 3.94 30.02
CA HIS A 482 12.36 3.04 31.14
C HIS A 482 13.66 2.54 31.79
N LEU A 483 14.60 2.03 31.01
CA LEU A 483 15.88 1.56 31.51
C LEU A 483 16.69 2.67 32.19
N LEU A 484 16.69 3.88 31.62
CA LEU A 484 17.32 5.06 32.19
C LEU A 484 16.76 5.37 33.59
N SER A 485 15.44 5.33 33.76
CA SER A 485 14.81 5.59 35.06
C SER A 485 15.24 4.58 36.14
N LEU A 486 15.34 3.30 35.77
CA LEU A 486 15.80 2.24 36.68
C LEU A 486 17.27 2.40 37.03
N ARG A 487 18.11 2.72 36.04
CA ARG A 487 19.55 2.95 36.22
C ARG A 487 19.82 4.17 37.08
N HIS A 488 19.09 5.26 36.86
CA HIS A 488 19.19 6.47 37.67
C HIS A 488 18.82 6.17 39.14
N LEU A 489 17.73 5.42 39.37
CA LEU A 489 17.31 5.01 40.71
C LEU A 489 18.38 4.13 41.40
N GLU A 490 18.99 3.20 40.67
CA GLU A 490 20.12 2.40 41.16
C GLU A 490 21.28 3.30 41.61
N THR A 491 21.68 4.27 40.78
CA THR A 491 22.75 5.22 41.10
C THR A 491 22.43 6.03 42.35
N LEU A 492 21.19 6.51 42.51
CA LEU A 492 20.77 7.25 43.72
C LEU A 492 20.83 6.39 44.99
N LEU A 493 20.41 5.12 44.91
CA LEU A 493 20.47 4.18 46.03
C LEU A 493 21.90 3.80 46.41
N VAL A 494 22.81 3.73 45.44
CA VAL A 494 24.25 3.52 45.65
C VAL A 494 24.89 4.77 46.25
N ASN A 495 24.56 5.96 45.76
CA ASN A 495 25.05 7.22 46.33
C ASN A 495 24.61 7.40 47.78
N SER A 496 23.35 7.07 48.09
CA SER A 496 22.82 7.07 49.47
C SER A 496 23.60 6.09 50.36
N TRP A 497 24.01 4.94 49.83
CA TRP A 497 24.87 4.01 50.56
C TRP A 497 26.25 4.58 50.82
N GLN A 498 26.85 5.24 49.84
CA GLN A 498 28.13 5.92 50.03
C GLN A 498 28.02 7.00 51.09
N GLU A 499 26.95 7.79 51.10
CA GLU A 499 26.70 8.80 52.14
C GLU A 499 26.54 8.16 53.52
N HIS A 500 25.72 7.11 53.66
CA HIS A 500 25.57 6.36 54.90
C HIS A 500 26.89 5.75 55.39
N SER A 501 27.76 5.34 54.46
CA SER A 501 29.02 4.66 54.75
C SER A 501 30.21 5.61 54.89
N LYS A 502 30.10 6.87 54.47
CA LYS A 502 31.18 7.88 54.56
C LYS A 502 30.88 8.92 55.63
N SER A 503 29.63 9.36 55.77
CA SER A 503 29.21 10.43 56.67
C SER A 503 29.38 10.05 58.13
N THR A 504 30.05 10.93 58.87
CA THR A 504 30.35 10.78 60.30
C THR A 504 29.07 10.69 61.13
N SER A 505 28.03 11.44 60.76
CA SER A 505 26.72 11.43 61.45
C SER A 505 26.03 10.06 61.40
N TRP A 506 26.24 9.31 60.32
CA TRP A 506 25.69 7.97 60.15
C TRP A 506 26.53 6.91 60.87
N LYS A 507 27.86 7.01 60.80
CA LYS A 507 28.81 6.11 61.49
C LYS A 507 28.79 6.22 63.00
N HIS A 508 28.61 7.42 63.53
CA HIS A 508 28.68 7.66 64.97
C HIS A 508 27.56 6.88 65.68
N LYS A 509 27.97 6.03 66.64
CA LYS A 509 27.05 5.22 67.43
C LYS A 509 26.42 6.11 68.49
N SER A 510 25.14 6.43 68.31
CA SER A 510 24.38 7.23 69.25
C SER A 510 24.09 6.45 70.54
N SER A 511 24.04 7.14 71.67
CA SER A 511 23.64 6.57 72.97
C SER A 511 22.16 6.15 72.98
N ASP A 512 21.34 6.79 72.16
CA ASP A 512 19.91 6.51 72.03
C ASP A 512 19.63 5.25 71.19
N ARG A 513 19.18 4.19 71.87
CA ARG A 513 18.79 2.92 71.22
C ARG A 513 17.74 3.08 70.12
N LYS A 514 16.83 4.06 70.24
CA LYS A 514 15.79 4.32 69.22
C LYS A 514 16.39 4.82 67.90
N VAL A 515 17.41 5.68 67.97
CA VAL A 515 18.07 6.26 66.79
C VAL A 515 18.89 5.19 66.08
N GLU A 516 19.62 4.33 66.81
CA GLU A 516 20.33 3.20 66.23
C GLU A 516 19.39 2.19 65.54
N LEU A 517 18.23 1.91 66.14
CA LEU A 517 17.23 1.03 65.53
C LEU A 517 16.66 1.64 64.23
N TRP A 518 16.44 2.96 64.22
CA TRP A 518 15.99 3.69 63.03
C TRP A 518 17.04 3.69 61.91
N LYS A 519 18.31 3.95 62.24
CA LYS A 519 19.44 3.87 61.29
C LYS A 519 19.51 2.49 60.63
N ARG A 520 19.40 1.41 61.42
CA ARG A 520 19.38 0.03 60.91
C ARG A 520 18.21 -0.22 59.97
N ARG A 521 17.00 0.23 60.33
CA ARG A 521 15.81 0.11 59.46
C ARG A 521 16.01 0.82 58.13
N ALA A 522 16.59 2.02 58.13
CA ALA A 522 16.90 2.76 56.91
C ALA A 522 17.92 2.01 56.03
N TRP A 523 18.96 1.43 56.63
CA TRP A 523 19.95 0.61 55.91
C TRP A 523 19.33 -0.64 55.28
N THR A 524 18.48 -1.34 56.04
CA THR A 524 17.78 -2.53 55.54
C THR A 524 16.78 -2.18 54.44
N LEU A 525 16.03 -1.07 54.58
CA LEU A 525 15.08 -0.62 53.57
C LEU A 525 15.80 -0.28 52.26
N ARG A 526 16.86 0.54 52.31
CA ARG A 526 17.67 0.90 51.15
C ARG A 526 18.28 -0.34 50.47
N ALA A 527 18.80 -1.29 51.25
CA ALA A 527 19.36 -2.52 50.70
C ALA A 527 18.29 -3.36 49.97
N LYS A 528 17.09 -3.48 50.53
CA LYS A 528 15.96 -4.16 49.87
C LYS A 528 15.55 -3.46 48.59
N MET A 529 15.45 -2.12 48.60
CA MET A 529 15.15 -1.34 47.40
C MET A 529 16.20 -1.51 46.31
N LEU A 530 17.49 -1.49 46.68
CA LEU A 530 18.59 -1.65 45.72
C LEU A 530 18.54 -3.04 45.07
N VAL A 531 18.40 -4.10 45.86
CA VAL A 531 18.30 -5.47 45.34
C VAL A 531 17.09 -5.62 44.41
N PHE A 532 15.94 -5.04 44.78
CA PHE A 532 14.75 -5.06 43.93
C PHE A 532 14.98 -4.36 42.58
N VAL A 533 15.56 -3.15 42.59
CA VAL A 533 15.84 -2.40 41.35
C VAL A 533 16.87 -3.13 40.48
N GLN A 534 17.90 -3.71 41.07
CA GLN A 534 18.91 -4.50 40.35
C GLN A 534 18.31 -5.76 39.73
N GLN A 535 17.44 -6.47 40.46
CA GLN A 535 16.76 -7.65 39.93
C GLN A 535 15.79 -7.29 38.80
N LEU A 536 15.08 -6.17 38.92
CA LEU A 536 14.18 -5.69 37.87
C LEU A 536 14.96 -5.27 36.62
N LEU A 537 16.08 -4.56 36.78
CA LEU A 537 16.95 -4.18 35.68
C LEU A 537 17.53 -5.41 34.98
N TYR A 538 17.97 -6.42 35.74
CA TYR A 538 18.43 -7.70 35.20
C TYR A 538 17.33 -8.44 34.42
N PHE A 539 16.11 -8.49 34.97
CA PHE A 539 14.96 -9.08 34.28
C PHE A 539 14.70 -8.38 32.94
N CYS A 540 14.63 -7.04 32.91
CA CYS A 540 14.39 -6.32 31.67
C CYS A 540 15.49 -6.56 30.63
N THR A 541 16.78 -6.49 31.00
CA THR A 541 17.87 -6.60 30.01
C THR A 541 18.15 -8.04 29.60
N VAL A 542 18.21 -8.99 30.54
CA VAL A 542 18.68 -10.36 30.28
C VAL A 542 17.54 -11.33 29.96
N GLU A 543 16.40 -11.25 30.66
CA GLU A 543 15.30 -12.20 30.47
C GLU A 543 14.33 -11.78 29.37
N VAL A 544 14.19 -10.47 29.12
CA VAL A 544 13.26 -9.93 28.11
C VAL A 544 13.99 -9.52 26.85
N MET A 545 14.93 -8.58 26.96
CA MET A 545 15.48 -7.91 25.77
C MET A 545 16.50 -8.77 25.01
N GLU A 546 17.44 -9.42 25.70
CA GLU A 546 18.46 -10.25 25.07
C GLU A 546 17.89 -11.45 24.29
N PRO A 547 16.99 -12.30 24.82
CA PRO A 547 16.48 -13.45 24.06
C PRO A 547 15.65 -13.01 22.85
N ASN A 548 14.79 -12.00 23.01
CA ASN A 548 14.01 -11.45 21.90
C ASN A 548 14.92 -10.85 20.81
N TRP A 549 16.03 -10.22 21.20
CA TRP A 549 17.04 -9.73 20.26
C TRP A 549 17.72 -10.86 19.49
N GLN A 550 18.09 -11.94 20.15
CA GLN A 550 18.71 -13.10 19.50
C GLN A 550 17.74 -13.77 18.52
N ILE A 551 16.45 -13.87 18.86
CA ILE A 551 15.41 -14.37 17.95
C ILE A 551 15.35 -13.50 16.68
N LEU A 552 15.28 -12.17 16.84
CA LEU A 552 15.27 -11.25 15.70
C LEU A 552 16.56 -11.39 14.87
N MET A 553 17.72 -11.39 15.50
CA MET A 553 19.01 -11.44 14.80
C MET A 553 19.22 -12.76 14.06
N ASN A 554 18.78 -13.89 14.62
CA ASN A 554 18.82 -15.19 13.97
C ASN A 554 17.90 -15.23 12.75
N ARG A 555 16.70 -14.65 12.84
CA ARG A 555 15.79 -14.48 11.69
C ARG A 555 16.43 -13.59 10.62
N VAL A 556 17.01 -12.44 11.00
CA VAL A 556 17.69 -11.48 10.10
C VAL A 556 18.90 -12.08 9.38
N ASN A 557 19.71 -12.87 10.08
CA ASN A 557 20.89 -13.51 9.48
C ASN A 557 20.55 -14.76 8.66
N GLY A 558 19.30 -15.23 8.69
CA GLY A 558 18.88 -16.42 7.94
C GLY A 558 19.40 -17.74 8.51
N ASP A 559 19.80 -17.77 9.78
CA ASP A 559 20.34 -18.97 10.47
C ASP A 559 19.23 -19.78 11.18
N GLY A 560 17.97 -19.48 10.86
CA GLY A 560 16.80 -20.18 11.38
C GLY A 560 16.51 -21.45 10.58
N THR A 561 16.41 -22.58 11.27
CA THR A 561 16.12 -23.94 10.79
C THR A 561 14.75 -24.14 10.11
N GLU A 562 13.99 -23.08 9.82
CA GLU A 562 12.62 -23.14 9.28
C GLU A 562 12.38 -22.28 8.03
N ALA A 563 13.44 -21.82 7.35
CA ALA A 563 13.26 -21.21 6.03
C ALA A 563 13.13 -22.31 4.97
N THR A 564 11.98 -22.38 4.29
CA THR A 564 11.77 -23.28 3.16
C THR A 564 12.81 -22.95 2.07
N GLU A 565 13.82 -23.80 1.96
CA GLU A 565 14.95 -23.61 1.06
C GLU A 565 14.49 -23.78 -0.40
N VAL A 566 14.60 -22.73 -1.21
CA VAL A 566 14.46 -22.86 -2.66
C VAL A 566 15.74 -22.37 -3.33
N THR A 567 16.44 -23.29 -3.99
CA THR A 567 17.61 -22.99 -4.79
C THR A 567 17.17 -22.46 -6.15
N VAL A 568 17.38 -21.16 -6.41
CA VAL A 568 17.31 -20.60 -7.76
C VAL A 568 18.73 -20.19 -8.16
N ASN A 569 19.22 -20.77 -9.27
CA ASN A 569 20.53 -20.47 -9.88
C ASN A 569 21.76 -20.67 -8.96
N GLY A 570 21.76 -21.70 -8.10
CA GLY A 570 22.93 -22.05 -7.29
C GLY A 570 23.27 -21.09 -6.16
N THR A 571 22.51 -20.00 -5.99
CA THR A 571 22.56 -19.11 -4.84
C THR A 571 21.45 -19.45 -3.86
N LYS A 572 21.82 -19.70 -2.59
CA LYS A 572 20.87 -19.87 -1.48
C LYS A 572 20.09 -18.57 -1.31
N GLN A 573 18.82 -18.54 -1.69
CA GLN A 573 17.94 -17.40 -1.42
C GLN A 573 16.89 -17.82 -0.40
N VAL A 574 16.83 -17.05 0.69
CA VAL A 574 15.75 -17.15 1.67
C VAL A 574 14.52 -16.55 1.01
N ASN A 575 13.40 -17.29 0.96
CA ASN A 575 12.08 -16.76 0.59
C ASN A 575 11.55 -15.84 1.71
N ARG A 576 12.31 -14.81 2.09
CA ARG A 576 11.89 -13.83 3.09
C ARG A 576 11.47 -12.56 2.39
N THR A 577 10.27 -12.09 2.69
CA THR A 577 9.77 -10.82 2.16
C THR A 577 10.29 -9.66 3.02
N VAL A 578 10.38 -8.47 2.42
CA VAL A 578 10.74 -7.26 3.18
C VAL A 578 9.66 -6.94 4.22
N ASP A 579 8.40 -7.23 3.91
CA ASP A 579 7.27 -7.13 4.85
C ASP A 579 7.43 -8.01 6.08
N GLU A 580 7.81 -9.27 5.91
CA GLU A 580 8.10 -10.16 7.04
C GLU A 580 9.22 -9.61 7.93
N LEU A 581 10.26 -9.01 7.34
CA LEU A 581 11.33 -8.38 8.10
C LEU A 581 10.84 -7.15 8.90
N MET A 582 10.00 -6.31 8.29
CA MET A 582 9.40 -5.16 8.97
C MET A 582 8.48 -5.62 10.11
N GLN A 583 7.66 -6.64 9.86
CA GLN A 583 6.75 -7.20 10.86
C GLN A 583 7.53 -7.84 12.02
N ASP A 584 8.55 -8.64 11.74
CA ASP A 584 9.41 -9.24 12.77
C ASP A 584 10.06 -8.19 13.68
N HIS A 585 10.44 -7.04 13.11
CA HIS A 585 11.04 -5.94 13.87
C HIS A 585 10.01 -5.24 14.77
N VAL A 586 8.79 -5.02 14.28
CA VAL A 586 7.68 -4.46 15.07
C VAL A 586 7.28 -5.43 16.18
N ASP A 587 7.12 -6.71 15.87
CA ASP A 587 6.75 -7.76 16.82
C ASP A 587 7.79 -7.90 17.94
N PHE A 588 9.07 -7.82 17.60
CA PHE A 588 10.18 -7.78 18.56
C PHE A 588 10.02 -6.63 19.57
N LEU A 589 9.76 -5.41 19.06
CA LEU A 589 9.63 -4.22 19.90
C LEU A 589 8.37 -4.26 20.77
N ASP A 590 7.25 -4.71 20.21
CA ASP A 590 5.99 -4.82 20.93
C ASP A 590 6.07 -5.88 22.03
N THR A 591 6.75 -6.99 21.77
CA THR A 591 7.04 -8.03 22.77
C THR A 591 7.88 -7.46 23.91
N CYS A 592 8.96 -6.73 23.60
CA CYS A 592 9.80 -6.08 24.61
C CYS A 592 9.00 -5.08 25.46
N LEU A 593 8.16 -4.24 24.84
CA LEU A 593 7.33 -3.27 25.58
C LEU A 593 6.30 -3.95 26.49
N LYS A 594 5.67 -5.03 26.01
CA LYS A 594 4.69 -5.81 26.79
C LYS A 594 5.36 -6.52 27.97
N GLU A 595 6.46 -7.21 27.74
CA GLU A 595 7.17 -7.99 28.76
C GLU A 595 7.91 -7.10 29.78
N CYS A 596 8.37 -5.90 29.39
CA CYS A 596 8.88 -4.89 30.32
C CYS A 596 7.80 -4.21 31.17
N MET A 597 6.54 -4.69 31.14
CA MET A 597 5.42 -4.17 31.93
C MET A 597 5.04 -2.72 31.62
N LEU A 598 5.40 -2.21 30.44
CA LEU A 598 5.13 -0.82 30.04
C LEU A 598 3.73 -0.62 29.46
N THR A 599 3.04 -1.69 29.07
CA THR A 599 1.71 -1.63 28.43
C THR A 599 0.56 -1.88 29.40
N GLN A 600 0.83 -2.36 30.62
CA GLN A 600 -0.22 -2.70 31.59
C GLN A 600 -0.67 -1.48 32.40
N GLY A 601 -1.85 -0.93 32.06
CA GLY A 601 -2.43 0.24 32.73
C GLY A 601 -2.60 0.11 34.25
N LYS A 602 -2.80 -1.12 34.78
CA LYS A 602 -2.87 -1.36 36.23
C LYS A 602 -1.53 -1.17 36.93
N LEU A 603 -0.43 -1.59 36.30
CA LEU A 603 0.93 -1.42 36.84
C LEU A 603 1.42 0.02 36.73
N LEU A 604 0.99 0.74 35.69
CA LEU A 604 1.29 2.17 35.51
C LEU A 604 0.61 3.06 36.54
N LYS A 605 -0.57 2.67 37.05
CA LYS A 605 -1.30 3.39 38.12
C LYS A 605 -0.72 3.18 39.52
N VAL A 606 0.09 2.14 39.71
CA VAL A 606 0.70 1.79 41.00
C VAL A 606 2.08 2.44 41.19
N LYS A 607 2.73 2.86 40.10
CA LYS A 607 3.94 3.70 40.09
C LYS A 607 3.58 5.16 40.29
#